data_AF-A0A3M1UWH8-F1
#
_entry.id   AF-A0A3M1UWH8-F1
#
_cell.length_a   1.000
_cell.length_b   1.000
_cell.length_c   1.000
_cell.angle_alpha   90.00
_cell.angle_beta   90.00
_cell.angle_gamma   90.00
#
_symmetry.space_group_name_H-M   'P 1'
#
loop_
_entity.id
_entity.type
_entity.pdbx_description
1 polymer ?
#
loop_
_entity_poly.entity_id
_entity_poly.type
_entity_poly.pdbx_seq_one_letter_code
_entity_poly.pdbx_strand_id
1 'polypeptide(L)'
;LTEGIFKFYGSQMLKDLGLYDKVTGGAKCKSCWAVPGKTWFTSRHHRETPYRIEHGQADVGIVWTTEVKHAQAEGRPVEGVAIPAPYNMQHKVGYAIGTLATGRNQHNAERYLAYLGTPAAQAIYAKYGFIGATDSELKLKPLGYK
;
A
#
# COMPACT_ATOMS: atom_id res chain seq x y z
N LEU A 1 -11.30 -7.92 9.08
CA LEU A 1 -10.33 -6.99 8.46
C LEU A 1 -9.84 -7.59 7.16
N THR A 2 -10.31 -7.06 6.03
CA THR A 2 -10.15 -7.68 4.70
C THR A 2 -9.16 -6.93 3.80
N GLU A 3 -8.80 -5.70 4.16
CA GLU A 3 -7.89 -4.85 3.40
C GLU A 3 -6.44 -5.04 3.90
N GLY A 4 -5.48 -5.10 2.98
CA GLY A 4 -4.08 -5.44 3.25
C GLY A 4 -3.31 -4.40 4.07
N ILE A 5 -3.42 -3.10 3.78
CA ILE A 5 -2.71 -2.04 4.52
C ILE A 5 -3.07 -2.09 6.00
N PHE A 6 -4.37 -2.18 6.29
CA PHE A 6 -4.84 -2.16 7.67
C PHE A 6 -4.61 -3.50 8.35
N LYS A 7 -4.86 -4.63 7.67
CA LYS A 7 -4.66 -5.96 8.25
C LYS A 7 -3.21 -6.20 8.67
N PHE A 8 -2.24 -5.83 7.85
CA PHE A 8 -0.83 -6.17 8.10
C PHE A 8 -0.04 -5.06 8.78
N TYR A 9 -0.35 -3.79 8.52
CA TYR A 9 0.47 -2.68 8.98
C TYR A 9 -0.30 -1.73 9.91
N GLY A 10 -1.43 -1.18 9.45
CA GLY A 10 -2.20 -0.19 10.21
C GLY A 10 -2.70 -0.72 11.55
N SER A 11 -3.17 -1.96 11.62
CA SER A 11 -3.63 -2.57 12.87
C SER A 11 -2.50 -2.79 13.87
N GLN A 12 -1.30 -3.16 13.41
CA GLN A 12 -0.14 -3.30 14.28
C GLN A 12 0.33 -1.94 14.80
N MET A 13 0.47 -0.96 13.92
CA MET A 13 0.77 0.42 14.30
C MET A 13 -0.19 0.94 15.38
N LEU A 14 -1.50 0.77 15.19
CA LEU A 14 -2.48 1.25 16.17
C LEU A 14 -2.39 0.50 17.51
N LYS A 15 -1.99 -0.77 17.52
CA LYS A 15 -1.74 -1.52 18.77
C LYS A 15 -0.50 -1.01 19.48
N ASP A 16 0.58 -0.79 18.74
CA ASP A 16 1.84 -0.27 19.29
C ASP A 16 1.67 1.14 19.89
N LEU A 17 0.72 1.92 19.36
CA LEU A 17 0.35 3.24 19.88
C LEU A 17 -0.72 3.21 20.98
N GLY A 18 -1.27 2.04 21.33
CA GLY A 18 -2.37 1.93 22.29
C GLY A 18 -3.70 2.55 21.81
N LEU A 19 -3.86 2.73 20.50
CA LEU A 19 -5.02 3.38 19.86
C LEU A 19 -5.99 2.38 19.21
N TYR A 20 -5.63 1.10 19.11
CA TYR A 20 -6.40 0.11 18.35
C TYR A 20 -7.88 0.05 18.75
N ASP A 21 -8.19 -0.11 20.04
CA ASP A 21 -9.59 -0.22 20.47
C ASP A 21 -10.35 1.09 20.30
N LYS A 22 -9.69 2.23 20.55
CA LYS A 22 -10.28 3.56 20.36
C LYS A 22 -10.64 3.84 18.91
N VAL A 23 -9.78 3.47 17.97
CA VAL A 23 -9.98 3.72 16.54
C VAL A 23 -10.92 2.69 15.93
N THR A 24 -10.82 1.42 16.33
CA THR A 24 -11.55 0.34 15.66
C THR A 24 -12.85 -0.07 16.35
N GLY A 25 -13.03 0.24 17.63
CA GLY A 25 -14.16 -0.29 18.42
C GLY A 25 -14.22 -1.82 18.45
N GLY A 26 -13.11 -2.51 18.16
CA GLY A 26 -13.06 -3.96 17.99
C GLY A 26 -13.70 -4.47 16.69
N ALA A 27 -14.17 -3.58 15.81
CA ALA A 27 -14.86 -3.94 14.58
C ALA A 27 -13.94 -4.68 13.61
N LYS A 28 -14.49 -5.68 12.90
CA LYS A 28 -13.78 -6.47 11.88
C LYS A 28 -14.51 -6.48 10.54
N CYS A 29 -15.14 -5.36 10.17
CA CYS A 29 -15.96 -5.23 8.97
C CYS A 29 -15.26 -4.46 7.83
N LYS A 30 -16.00 -4.25 6.73
CA LYS A 30 -15.63 -3.48 5.54
C LYS A 30 -16.86 -2.67 5.12
N SER A 31 -16.68 -1.47 4.59
CA SER A 31 -17.78 -0.57 4.20
C SER A 31 -18.74 -0.30 5.36
N CYS A 32 -18.18 0.01 6.53
CA CYS A 32 -18.92 0.10 7.79
C CYS A 32 -18.34 1.17 8.71
N TRP A 33 -19.15 1.65 9.64
CA TRP A 33 -18.66 2.39 10.79
C TRP A 33 -18.01 1.41 11.77
N ALA A 34 -16.71 1.54 11.97
CA ALA A 34 -15.99 0.85 13.04
C ALA A 34 -16.32 1.51 14.39
N VAL A 35 -16.38 2.84 14.39
CA VAL A 35 -16.92 3.66 15.49
C VAL A 35 -17.85 4.69 14.86
N PRO A 36 -19.17 4.67 15.13
CA PRO A 36 -20.13 5.58 14.52
C PRO A 36 -19.73 7.05 14.62
N GLY A 37 -19.72 7.75 13.49
CA GLY A 37 -19.36 9.17 13.40
C GLY A 37 -17.88 9.49 13.64
N LYS A 38 -17.01 8.49 13.86
CA LYS A 38 -15.58 8.70 14.14
C LYS A 38 -14.67 7.93 13.19
N THR A 39 -14.92 6.64 13.00
CA THR A 39 -14.07 5.79 12.16
C THR A 39 -14.91 5.01 11.17
N TRP A 40 -14.67 5.29 9.89
CA TRP A 40 -15.25 4.56 8.77
C TRP A 40 -14.21 3.62 8.15
N PHE A 41 -14.54 2.34 8.02
CA PHE A 41 -13.73 1.38 7.27
C PHE A 41 -14.18 1.36 5.81
N THR A 42 -13.30 1.85 4.94
CA THR A 42 -13.54 1.96 3.49
C THR A 42 -13.79 0.59 2.82
N SER A 43 -14.56 0.62 1.74
CA SER A 43 -14.67 -0.46 0.76
C SER A 43 -13.43 -0.57 -0.13
N ARG A 44 -12.89 0.57 -0.57
CA ARG A 44 -11.67 0.65 -1.39
C ARG A 44 -10.81 1.84 -0.98
N HIS A 45 -9.87 1.60 -0.06
CA HIS A 45 -9.08 2.66 0.58
C HIS A 45 -8.48 3.67 -0.42
N HIS A 46 -7.86 3.21 -1.51
CA HIS A 46 -7.12 4.06 -2.45
C HIS A 46 -7.95 5.05 -3.26
N ARG A 47 -9.27 4.85 -3.32
CA ARG A 47 -10.21 5.70 -4.07
C ARG A 47 -11.13 6.43 -3.12
N GLU A 48 -11.60 5.72 -2.12
CA GLU A 48 -12.59 6.21 -1.18
C GLU A 48 -12.00 7.16 -0.15
N THR A 49 -10.78 6.91 0.35
CA THR A 49 -10.14 7.80 1.32
C THR A 49 -10.00 9.23 0.81
N PRO A 50 -9.37 9.49 -0.35
CA PRO A 50 -9.24 10.86 -0.84
C PRO A 50 -10.60 11.46 -1.21
N TYR A 51 -11.52 10.68 -1.79
CA TYR A 51 -12.89 11.15 -2.06
C TYR A 51 -13.59 11.63 -0.79
N ARG A 52 -13.52 10.86 0.30
CA ARG A 52 -14.16 11.24 1.57
C ARG A 52 -13.54 12.50 2.16
N ILE A 53 -12.23 12.69 2.05
CA ILE A 53 -11.55 13.92 2.51
C ILE A 53 -12.01 15.12 1.68
N GLU A 54 -11.99 15.00 0.36
CA GLU A 54 -12.40 16.05 -0.58
C GLU A 54 -13.85 16.52 -0.37
N HIS A 55 -14.72 15.64 0.12
CA HIS A 55 -16.14 15.93 0.37
C HIS A 55 -16.44 16.19 1.86
N GLY A 56 -15.43 16.40 2.71
CA GLY A 56 -15.62 16.71 4.14
C GLY A 56 -16.25 15.57 4.96
N GLN A 57 -16.14 14.33 4.49
CA GLN A 57 -16.68 13.12 5.13
C GLN A 57 -15.65 12.36 5.98
N ALA A 58 -14.39 12.78 5.92
CA ALA A 58 -13.28 12.30 6.74
C ALA A 58 -12.22 13.41 6.83
N ASP A 59 -11.56 13.52 7.98
CA ASP A 59 -10.47 14.48 8.15
C ASP A 59 -9.13 13.91 7.66
N VAL A 60 -8.91 12.61 7.87
CA VAL A 60 -7.67 11.89 7.55
C VAL A 60 -7.96 10.42 7.21
N GLY A 61 -7.02 9.78 6.52
CA GLY A 61 -7.06 8.32 6.34
C GLY A 61 -5.68 7.75 6.00
N ILE A 62 -5.49 6.46 6.30
CA ILE A 62 -4.23 5.75 6.08
C ILE A 62 -4.21 5.19 4.66
N VAL A 63 -3.22 5.61 3.88
CA VAL A 63 -3.00 5.23 2.47
C VAL A 63 -1.53 4.95 2.21
N TRP A 64 -1.21 4.39 1.06
CA TRP A 64 0.18 4.26 0.60
C TRP A 64 0.76 5.61 0.16
N THR A 65 2.05 5.83 0.34
CA THR A 65 2.73 7.06 -0.12
C THR A 65 2.59 7.29 -1.63
N THR A 66 2.55 6.21 -2.41
CA THR A 66 2.32 6.26 -3.87
C THR A 66 0.94 6.84 -4.21
N GLU A 67 -0.08 6.59 -3.38
CA GLU A 67 -1.43 7.14 -3.57
C GLU A 67 -1.49 8.63 -3.30
N VAL A 68 -0.76 9.12 -2.28
CA VAL A 68 -0.59 10.56 -2.03
C VAL A 68 0.08 11.23 -3.22
N LYS A 69 1.23 10.68 -3.69
CA LYS A 69 1.95 11.26 -4.83
C LYS A 69 1.10 11.28 -6.09
N HIS A 70 0.33 10.23 -6.34
CA HIS A 70 -0.59 10.21 -7.46
C HIS A 70 -1.67 11.28 -7.31
N ALA A 71 -2.31 11.41 -6.15
CA ALA A 71 -3.33 12.43 -5.92
C ALA A 71 -2.80 13.86 -6.12
N GLN A 72 -1.59 14.14 -5.61
CA GLN A 72 -0.91 15.43 -5.80
C GLN A 72 -0.57 15.70 -7.27
N ALA A 73 -0.11 14.68 -8.02
CA ALA A 73 0.16 14.80 -9.45
C ALA A 73 -1.09 15.10 -10.27
N GLU A 74 -2.26 14.64 -9.83
CA GLU A 74 -3.57 14.93 -10.42
C GLU A 74 -4.16 16.27 -9.93
N GLY A 75 -3.44 17.04 -9.10
CA GLY A 75 -3.92 18.32 -8.58
C GLY A 75 -5.09 18.20 -7.60
N ARG A 76 -5.27 17.03 -6.97
CA ARG A 76 -6.34 16.79 -6.00
C ARG A 76 -6.05 17.55 -4.69
N PRO A 77 -7.07 18.10 -4.01
CA PRO A 77 -6.88 18.93 -2.81
C PRO A 77 -6.68 18.07 -1.56
N VAL A 78 -5.62 17.25 -1.56
CA VAL A 78 -5.21 16.39 -0.46
C VAL A 78 -3.69 16.44 -0.30
N GLU A 79 -3.21 16.27 0.92
CA GLU A 79 -1.79 16.17 1.24
C GLU A 79 -1.48 14.91 2.04
N GLY A 80 -0.20 14.54 2.08
CA GLY A 80 0.27 13.40 2.87
C GLY A 80 1.01 13.85 4.11
N VAL A 81 0.62 13.29 5.25
CA VAL A 81 1.38 13.38 6.50
C VAL A 81 2.18 12.09 6.68
N ALA A 82 3.50 12.22 6.86
CA ALA A 82 4.35 11.07 7.08
C ALA A 82 4.05 10.42 8.44
N ILE A 83 3.78 9.12 8.42
CA ILE A 83 3.81 8.31 9.64
C ILE A 83 5.30 8.06 9.96
N PRO A 84 5.79 8.43 11.15
CA PRO A 84 7.21 8.27 11.47
C PRO A 84 7.58 6.80 11.66
N ALA A 85 8.87 6.48 11.52
CA ALA A 85 9.39 5.19 11.96
C ALA A 85 9.25 5.06 13.49
N PRO A 86 9.03 3.85 14.03
CA PRO A 86 8.92 2.57 13.32
C PRO A 86 7.50 2.28 12.76
N TYR A 87 6.53 3.17 13.01
CA TYR A 87 5.10 2.96 12.79
C TYR A 87 4.68 2.86 11.32
N ASN A 88 5.41 3.47 10.39
CA ASN A 88 5.11 3.31 8.96
C ASN A 88 5.36 1.89 8.43
N MET A 89 6.07 1.06 9.21
CA MET A 89 6.39 -0.33 8.89
C MET A 89 7.03 -0.54 7.50
N GLN A 90 7.65 0.50 6.92
CA GLN A 90 8.20 0.45 5.56
C GLN A 90 9.19 -0.70 5.37
N HIS A 91 9.93 -1.05 6.43
CA HIS A 91 10.91 -2.15 6.45
C HIS A 91 10.28 -3.55 6.33
N LYS A 92 8.95 -3.69 6.45
CA LYS A 92 8.22 -4.96 6.30
C LYS A 92 7.45 -5.04 4.98
N VAL A 93 7.32 -3.94 4.25
CA VAL A 93 6.54 -3.89 3.02
C VAL A 93 7.42 -4.33 1.86
N GLY A 94 6.98 -5.33 1.10
CA GLY A 94 7.66 -5.78 -0.11
C GLY A 94 6.65 -6.08 -1.22
N TYR A 95 6.99 -5.67 -2.44
CA TYR A 95 6.27 -6.07 -3.65
C TYR A 95 7.12 -7.09 -4.40
N ALA A 96 6.50 -8.20 -4.80
CA ALA A 96 7.14 -9.25 -5.56
C ALA A 96 6.39 -9.48 -6.87
N ILE A 97 7.15 -9.83 -7.90
CA ILE A 97 6.65 -10.25 -9.21
C ILE A 97 7.40 -11.51 -9.63
N GLY A 98 6.74 -12.40 -10.36
CA GLY A 98 7.34 -13.63 -10.87
C GLY A 98 6.63 -14.14 -12.10
N THR A 99 7.24 -15.12 -12.77
CA THR A 99 6.62 -15.84 -13.89
C THR A 99 5.59 -16.84 -13.36
N LEU A 100 4.52 -17.06 -14.12
CA LEU A 100 3.59 -18.16 -13.86
C LEU A 100 4.14 -19.42 -14.52
N ALA A 101 4.35 -20.50 -13.76
CA ALA A 101 4.85 -21.76 -14.31
C ALA A 101 3.98 -22.34 -15.44
N THR A 102 2.66 -22.11 -15.37
CA THR A 102 1.68 -22.53 -16.38
C THR A 102 1.40 -21.46 -17.44
N GLY A 103 2.15 -20.35 -17.43
CA GLY A 103 1.99 -19.25 -18.36
C GLY A 103 2.28 -19.67 -19.81
N ARG A 104 1.42 -19.27 -20.74
CA ARG A 104 1.53 -19.59 -22.18
C ARG A 104 2.71 -18.92 -22.89
N ASN A 105 3.29 -17.88 -22.29
CA ASN A 105 4.30 -17.01 -22.91
C ASN A 105 5.52 -16.82 -22.00
N GLN A 106 6.23 -17.91 -21.68
CA GLN A 106 7.37 -17.90 -20.74
C GLN A 106 8.46 -16.91 -21.16
N HIS A 107 8.88 -16.94 -22.43
CA HIS A 107 9.91 -16.05 -22.95
C HIS A 107 9.56 -14.55 -22.76
N ASN A 108 8.30 -14.17 -22.99
CA ASN A 108 7.87 -12.78 -22.78
C ASN A 108 7.83 -12.41 -21.30
N ALA A 109 7.46 -13.36 -20.43
CA ALA A 109 7.48 -13.13 -18.98
C ALA A 109 8.92 -12.89 -18.49
N GLU A 110 9.88 -13.71 -18.91
CA GLU A 110 11.30 -13.55 -18.59
C GLU A 110 11.86 -12.22 -19.09
N ARG A 111 11.57 -11.86 -20.36
CA ARG A 111 11.97 -10.56 -20.92
C ARG A 111 11.39 -9.38 -20.14
N TYR A 112 10.13 -9.49 -19.72
CA TYR A 112 9.49 -8.44 -18.92
C TYR A 112 10.14 -8.31 -17.54
N LEU A 113 10.40 -9.43 -16.85
CA LEU A 113 11.10 -9.41 -15.57
C LEU A 113 12.52 -8.84 -15.70
N ALA A 114 13.25 -9.21 -16.75
CA ALA A 114 14.57 -8.64 -17.03
C ALA A 114 14.51 -7.12 -17.25
N TYR A 115 13.50 -6.63 -17.97
CA TYR A 115 13.27 -5.20 -18.15
C TYR A 115 13.00 -4.49 -16.81
N LEU A 116 12.16 -5.05 -15.94
CA LEU A 116 11.84 -4.45 -14.64
C LEU A 116 13.07 -4.28 -13.74
N GLY A 117 14.11 -5.08 -13.93
CA GLY A 117 15.40 -4.95 -13.24
C GLY A 117 16.34 -3.89 -13.80
N THR A 118 16.00 -3.23 -14.92
CA THR A 118 16.86 -2.20 -15.51
C THR A 118 16.79 -0.89 -14.72
N PRO A 119 17.84 -0.04 -14.78
CA PRO A 119 17.80 1.30 -14.20
C PRO A 119 16.64 2.15 -14.74
N ALA A 120 16.29 1.99 -16.02
CA ALA A 120 15.19 2.70 -16.65
C ALA A 120 13.83 2.32 -16.01
N ALA A 121 13.58 1.03 -15.81
CA ALA A 121 12.36 0.58 -15.15
C ALA A 121 12.31 0.99 -13.67
N GLN A 122 13.42 0.88 -12.94
CA GLN A 122 13.51 1.33 -11.54
C GLN A 122 13.27 2.84 -11.42
N ALA A 123 13.74 3.65 -12.38
CA ALA A 123 13.45 5.09 -12.43
C ALA A 123 11.96 5.38 -12.65
N ILE A 124 11.25 4.55 -13.44
CA ILE A 124 9.79 4.66 -13.58
C ILE A 124 9.09 4.39 -12.24
N TYR A 125 9.47 3.34 -11.51
CA TYR A 125 8.94 3.07 -10.18
C TYR A 125 9.17 4.25 -9.22
N ALA A 126 10.40 4.79 -9.19
CA ALA A 126 10.75 5.94 -8.35
C ALA A 126 9.93 7.19 -8.67
N LYS A 127 9.70 7.48 -9.96
CA LYS A 127 8.84 8.59 -10.42
C LYS A 127 7.43 8.51 -9.82
N TYR A 128 6.88 7.31 -9.67
CA TYR A 128 5.55 7.09 -9.09
C TYR A 128 5.56 6.86 -7.57
N GLY A 129 6.71 7.00 -6.91
CA GLY A 129 6.79 6.99 -5.46
C GLY A 129 7.22 5.68 -4.81
N PHE A 130 7.52 4.67 -5.60
CA PHE A 130 8.09 3.43 -5.08
C PHE A 130 9.57 3.64 -4.71
N ILE A 131 10.03 2.91 -3.71
CA ILE A 131 11.46 2.82 -3.41
C ILE A 131 12.06 1.83 -4.40
N GLY A 132 13.19 2.20 -5.01
CA GLY A 132 13.91 1.32 -5.92
C GLY A 132 14.37 0.05 -5.19
N ALA A 133 14.25 -1.09 -5.86
CA ALA A 133 14.75 -2.35 -5.34
C ALA A 133 16.29 -2.35 -5.32
N THR A 134 16.87 -2.98 -4.32
CA THR A 134 18.32 -3.23 -4.27
C THR A 134 18.73 -4.24 -5.34
N ASP A 135 20.01 -4.25 -5.70
CA ASP A 135 20.60 -5.27 -6.60
C ASP A 135 20.31 -6.71 -6.13
N SER A 136 20.16 -6.91 -4.81
CA SER A 136 19.84 -8.21 -4.24
C SER A 136 18.37 -8.60 -4.46
N GLU A 137 17.45 -7.64 -4.40
CA GLU A 137 16.01 -7.84 -4.61
C GLU A 137 15.65 -8.01 -6.07
N LEU A 138 16.47 -7.45 -6.98
CA LEU A 138 16.30 -7.58 -8.43
C LEU A 138 16.71 -8.96 -8.97
N LYS A 139 17.43 -9.78 -8.19
CA LYS A 139 17.81 -11.13 -8.59
C LYS A 139 16.61 -12.06 -8.51
N LEU A 140 16.29 -12.70 -9.64
CA LEU A 140 15.27 -13.75 -9.67
C LEU A 140 15.65 -14.89 -8.73
N LYS A 141 14.69 -15.28 -7.89
CA LYS A 141 14.81 -16.42 -6.99
C LYS A 141 13.54 -17.26 -7.07
N PRO A 142 13.64 -18.59 -7.04
CA PRO A 142 12.45 -19.43 -6.91
C PRO A 142 11.74 -19.08 -5.61
N LEU A 143 10.40 -18.97 -5.68
CA LEU A 143 9.59 -18.95 -4.46
C LEU A 143 9.71 -20.35 -3.87
N GLY A 144 10.37 -20.48 -2.73
CA GLY A 144 10.59 -21.75 -2.03
C GLY A 144 9.29 -22.32 -1.48
N TYR A 145 8.41 -22.77 -2.38
CA TYR A 145 7.31 -23.66 -2.03
C TYR A 145 7.87 -25.07 -2.00
N LYS A 146 7.96 -25.64 -0.79
CA LYS A 146 7.97 -27.08 -0.60
C LYS A 146 6.54 -27.60 -0.73
#